data_AF-A0A0A0EC79-F1
#
_entry.id   AF-A0A0A0EC79-F1
#
_cell.length_a   1.000
_cell.length_b   1.000
_cell.length_c   1.000
_cell.angle_alpha   90.00
_cell.angle_beta   90.00
_cell.angle_gamma   90.00
#
_symmetry.space_group_name_H-M   'P 1'
#
loop_
_entity.id
_entity.type
_entity.pdbx_description
1 polymer ?
#
loop_
_entity_poly.entity_id
_entity_poly.type
_entity_poly.pdbx_seq_one_letter_code
_entity_poly.pdbx_strand_id
1 'polypeptide(L)'
;MVRIMVIALAGLMIVLGLRVGWYVITRSETDAITRAAEDYVRMERQMGQDASMTDCSARPAPGLAWLSVICRPRGGAQTYRYSVDQWGRTTRLSPR
;
A
#
# COMPACT_ATOMS: atom_id res chain seq x y z
N MET A 1 11.96 -41.66 -13.95
CA MET A 1 11.91 -40.30 -14.53
C MET A 1 10.62 -39.56 -14.15
N VAL A 2 9.43 -40.11 -14.40
CA VAL A 2 8.13 -39.46 -14.06
C VAL A 2 7.99 -39.08 -12.57
N ARG A 3 8.36 -39.98 -11.64
CA ARG A 3 8.26 -39.71 -10.19
C ARG A 3 9.12 -38.54 -9.72
N ILE A 4 10.34 -38.41 -10.26
CA ILE A 4 11.27 -37.32 -9.92
C ILE A 4 10.70 -35.99 -10.43
N MET A 5 10.13 -35.98 -11.64
CA MET A 5 9.49 -34.80 -12.22
C MET A 5 8.28 -34.34 -11.41
N VAL A 6 7.43 -35.27 -10.96
CA VAL A 6 6.26 -34.95 -10.12
C VAL A 6 6.69 -34.35 -8.78
N ILE A 7 7.71 -34.94 -8.13
CA ILE A 7 8.23 -34.42 -6.86
C ILE A 7 8.82 -33.02 -7.04
N ALA A 8 9.57 -32.78 -8.13
CA ALA A 8 10.12 -31.47 -8.43
C ALA A 8 9.03 -30.42 -8.67
N LEU A 9 7.97 -30.77 -9.42
CA LEU A 9 6.84 -29.85 -9.67
C LEU A 9 6.08 -29.53 -8.37
N ALA A 10 5.82 -30.54 -7.55
CA ALA A 10 5.15 -30.36 -6.26
C ALA A 10 5.98 -29.48 -5.32
N GLY A 11 7.30 -29.71 -5.23
CA GLY A 11 8.21 -28.88 -4.45
C GLY A 11 8.21 -27.43 -4.92
N LEU A 12 8.25 -27.20 -6.24
CA LEU A 12 8.18 -25.85 -6.81
C LEU A 12 6.87 -25.13 -6.45
N MET A 13 5.73 -25.81 -6.58
CA MET A 13 4.42 -25.26 -6.23
C MET A 13 4.33 -24.88 -4.74
N ILE A 14 4.89 -25.71 -3.84
CA ILE A 14 4.93 -25.42 -2.41
C ILE A 14 5.77 -24.17 -2.12
N VAL A 15 6.97 -24.06 -2.72
CA VAL A 15 7.83 -22.89 -2.52
C VAL A 15 7.17 -21.61 -3.04
N LEU A 16 6.56 -21.67 -4.22
CA LEU A 16 5.83 -20.53 -4.79
C LEU A 16 4.62 -20.15 -3.94
N GLY A 17 3.82 -21.13 -3.51
CA GLY A 17 2.66 -20.92 -2.65
C GLY A 17 3.03 -20.30 -1.30
N LEU A 18 4.10 -20.78 -0.66
CA LEU A 18 4.62 -20.20 0.58
C LEU A 18 5.13 -18.78 0.38
N ARG A 19 5.83 -18.49 -0.73
CA ARG A 19 6.31 -17.13 -1.04
C ARG A 19 5.17 -16.16 -1.30
N VAL A 20 4.16 -16.57 -2.06
CA VAL A 20 2.98 -15.75 -2.33
C VAL A 20 2.16 -15.55 -1.05
N GLY A 21 1.93 -16.61 -0.27
CA GLY A 21 1.26 -16.53 1.02
C GLY A 21 1.99 -15.60 1.98
N TRP A 22 3.31 -15.71 2.06
CA TRP A 22 4.15 -14.81 2.86
C TRP A 22 4.04 -13.36 2.39
N TYR A 23 4.09 -13.12 1.07
CA TYR A 23 3.94 -11.78 0.50
C TYR A 23 2.56 -11.17 0.80
N VAL A 24 1.50 -11.98 0.78
CA VAL A 24 0.14 -11.54 1.09
C VAL A 24 -0.05 -11.28 2.59
N ILE A 25 0.48 -12.14 3.46
CA ILE A 25 0.34 -12.01 4.93
C ILE A 25 1.20 -10.87 5.47
N THR A 26 2.40 -10.66 4.91
CA THR A 26 3.29 -9.56 5.33
C THR A 26 2.89 -8.20 4.75
N ARG A 27 2.03 -8.18 3.72
CA ARG A 27 1.35 -6.97 3.22
C ARG A 27 0.25 -6.56 4.22
N SER A 28 0.68 -6.03 5.36
CA SER A 28 -0.22 -5.40 6.32
C SER A 28 -0.81 -4.12 5.71
N GLU A 29 -2.06 -3.82 6.04
CA GLU A 29 -2.70 -2.53 5.73
C GLU A 29 -1.80 -1.37 6.15
N THR A 30 -1.12 -1.52 7.29
CA THR A 30 -0.12 -0.59 7.83
C THR A 30 0.98 -0.25 6.84
N ASP A 31 1.49 -1.23 6.09
CA ASP A 31 2.59 -1.07 5.12
C ASP A 31 2.18 -0.22 3.91
N ALA A 32 0.91 -0.34 3.49
CA ALA A 32 0.35 0.45 2.41
C ALA A 32 0.06 1.89 2.85
N ILE A 33 -0.46 2.06 4.08
CA ILE A 33 -0.73 3.38 4.67
C ILE A 33 0.58 4.14 4.89
N THR A 34 1.60 3.47 5.41
CA THR A 34 2.93 4.06 5.66
C THR A 34 3.55 4.55 4.36
N ARG A 35 3.54 3.75 3.28
CA ARG A 35 4.03 4.18 1.97
C ARG A 35 3.29 5.40 1.42
N ALA A 36 1.96 5.45 1.55
CA ALA A 36 1.18 6.60 1.12
C ALA A 36 1.49 7.86 1.93
N ALA A 37 1.66 7.72 3.25
CA ALA A 37 2.03 8.82 4.14
C ALA A 37 3.45 9.33 3.89
N GLU A 38 4.41 8.45 3.61
CA GLU A 38 5.78 8.82 3.22
C GLU A 38 5.81 9.61 1.91
N ASP A 39 5.01 9.21 0.91
CA ASP A 39 4.90 9.95 -0.35
C ASP A 39 4.35 11.37 -0.14
N TYR A 40 3.32 11.49 0.71
CA TYR A 40 2.76 12.77 1.11
C TYR A 40 3.79 13.67 1.82
N VAL A 41 4.44 13.17 2.87
CA VAL A 41 5.43 13.94 3.64
C VAL A 41 6.61 14.38 2.76
N ARG A 42 7.10 13.49 1.90
CA ARG A 42 8.18 13.82 0.96
C ARG A 42 7.78 14.95 0.03
N MET A 43 6.57 14.91 -0.51
CA MET A 43 6.06 15.92 -1.43
C MET A 43 5.87 17.28 -0.72
N GLU A 44 5.22 17.30 0.44
CA GLU A 44 4.99 18.54 1.19
C GLU A 44 6.30 19.20 1.64
N ARG A 45 7.28 18.39 2.08
CA ARG A 45 8.63 18.90 2.38
C ARG A 45 9.30 19.54 1.16
N GLN A 46 9.08 19.01 -0.04
CA GLN A 46 9.58 19.64 -1.27
C GLN A 46 8.88 20.98 -1.56
N MET A 47 7.62 21.14 -1.14
CA MET A 47 6.89 22.42 -1.22
C MET A 47 7.20 23.37 -0.05
N GLY A 48 8.11 23.01 0.86
CA GLY A 48 8.47 23.82 2.03
C GLY A 48 7.42 23.80 3.14
N GLN A 49 6.48 22.86 3.11
CA GLN A 49 5.47 22.69 4.15
C GLN A 49 5.92 21.65 5.18
N ASP A 50 5.55 21.89 6.44
CA ASP A 50 5.80 20.94 7.51
C ASP A 50 4.67 19.90 7.51
N ALA A 51 5.01 18.67 7.16
CA ALA A 51 4.08 17.56 7.02
C ALA A 51 4.53 16.37 7.88
N SER A 52 3.57 15.76 8.55
CA SER A 52 3.76 14.62 9.43
C SER A 52 3.00 13.40 8.93
N MET A 53 3.51 12.20 9.22
CA MET A 53 2.76 10.96 8.98
C MET A 53 1.42 10.94 9.73
N THR A 54 1.34 11.65 10.87
CA THR A 54 0.11 11.75 11.67
C THR A 54 -0.98 12.59 11.01
N ASP A 55 -0.65 13.31 9.93
CA ASP A 55 -1.62 14.09 9.16
C ASP A 55 -2.45 13.18 8.24
N CYS A 56 -2.03 11.93 8.06
CA CYS A 56 -2.70 10.92 7.26
C CYS A 56 -3.57 10.00 8.12
N SER A 57 -4.78 9.72 7.62
CA SER A 57 -5.71 8.76 8.20
C SER A 57 -6.22 7.81 7.12
N ALA A 58 -6.22 6.52 7.41
CA ALA A 58 -6.70 5.50 6.48
C ALA A 58 -8.13 5.09 6.85
N ARG A 59 -8.96 4.89 5.82
CA ARG A 59 -10.29 4.31 5.98
C ARG A 59 -10.50 3.22 4.91
N PRO A 60 -11.22 2.13 5.24
CA PRO A 60 -11.65 1.19 4.23
C PRO A 60 -12.53 1.91 3.20
N ALA A 61 -12.29 1.62 1.92
CA ALA A 61 -13.01 2.24 0.82
C ALA A 61 -13.98 1.23 0.19
N PRO A 62 -15.24 1.62 -0.11
CA PRO A 62 -16.12 0.80 -0.91
C PRO A 62 -15.75 0.90 -2.41
N GLY A 63 -15.75 -0.22 -3.13
CA GLY A 63 -15.57 -0.27 -4.58
C GLY A 63 -14.24 -0.89 -5.03
N LEU A 64 -13.57 -0.26 -6.02
CA LEU A 64 -12.31 -0.76 -6.63
C LEU A 64 -11.06 -0.49 -5.77
N ALA A 65 -11.15 0.39 -4.78
CA ALA A 65 -10.07 0.68 -3.84
C ALA A 65 -10.29 -0.14 -2.56
N TRP A 66 -9.22 -0.74 -2.06
CA TRP A 66 -9.21 -1.47 -0.79
C TRP A 66 -9.11 -0.50 0.40
N LEU A 67 -8.24 0.50 0.30
CA LEU A 67 -8.07 1.55 1.33
C LEU A 67 -8.09 2.94 0.69
N SER A 68 -8.58 3.92 1.44
CA SER A 68 -8.48 5.34 1.11
C SER A 68 -7.70 6.03 2.22
N VAL A 69 -6.52 6.54 1.89
CA VAL A 69 -5.68 7.31 2.82
C VAL A 69 -5.90 8.80 2.53
N ILE A 70 -6.33 9.53 3.55
CA ILE A 70 -6.63 10.96 3.48
C ILE A 70 -5.61 11.68 4.35
N CYS A 71 -4.77 12.52 3.73
CA CYS A 71 -3.77 13.34 4.40
C CYS A 71 -4.26 14.79 4.45
N ARG A 72 -4.39 15.32 5.67
CA ARG A 72 -4.83 16.70 5.95
C ARG A 72 -3.72 17.48 6.65
N PRO A 73 -3.03 18.40 5.96
CA PRO A 73 -2.00 19.22 6.57
C PRO A 73 -2.54 20.07 7.72
N ARG A 74 -1.77 20.20 8.79
CA ARG A 74 -2.03 21.12 9.90
C ARG A 74 -1.69 22.56 9.48
N GLY A 75 -2.56 23.17 8.69
CA GLY A 75 -2.36 24.55 8.23
C GLY A 75 -3.39 25.06 7.21
N GLY A 76 -4.42 24.28 6.90
CA GLY A 76 -5.43 24.66 5.90
C GLY A 76 -4.98 24.46 4.45
N ALA A 77 -3.85 23.81 4.22
CA ALA A 77 -3.43 23.41 2.88
C ALA A 77 -4.30 22.26 2.32
N GLN A 78 -4.13 22.00 1.03
CA GLN A 78 -4.96 21.09 0.23
C GLN A 78 -5.04 19.68 0.85
N THR A 79 -6.24 19.09 0.91
CA THR A 79 -6.41 17.71 1.40
C THR A 79 -6.07 16.72 0.28
N TYR A 80 -5.12 15.82 0.52
CA TYR A 80 -4.74 14.79 -0.45
C TYR A 80 -5.44 13.48 -0.15
N ARG A 81 -5.92 12.81 -1.20
CA ARG A 81 -6.51 11.47 -1.11
C ARG A 81 -5.70 10.48 -1.94
N TYR A 82 -5.37 9.35 -1.34
CA TYR A 82 -4.69 8.24 -1.99
C TYR A 82 -5.64 7.03 -1.95
N SER A 83 -5.93 6.47 -3.11
CA SER A 83 -6.61 5.18 -3.20
C SER A 83 -5.55 4.09 -3.27
N VAL A 84 -5.69 3.08 -2.42
CA VAL A 84 -4.85 1.89 -2.42
C VAL A 84 -5.68 0.73 -2.92
N ASP A 85 -5.20 0.00 -3.93
CA ASP A 85 -5.85 -1.22 -4.39
C ASP A 85 -5.47 -2.44 -3.50
N GLN A 86 -6.15 -3.56 -3.74
CA GLN A 86 -5.87 -4.84 -3.05
C GLN A 86 -4.46 -5.39 -3.29
N TRP A 87 -3.72 -4.83 -4.26
CA TRP A 87 -2.33 -5.15 -4.54
C TRP A 87 -1.37 -4.08 -4.00
N GLY A 88 -1.83 -3.17 -3.14
CA GLY A 88 -1.02 -2.14 -2.49
C GLY A 88 -0.52 -1.05 -3.44
N ARG A 89 -1.08 -0.91 -4.64
CA ARG A 89 -0.77 0.19 -5.54
C ARG A 89 -1.51 1.43 -5.07
N THR A 90 -0.76 2.51 -4.88
CA THR A 90 -1.28 3.81 -4.47
C THR A 90 -1.52 4.67 -5.71
N THR A 91 -2.77 5.01 -5.97
CA THR A 91 -3.16 6.01 -6.96
C THR A 91 -3.51 7.30 -6.25
N ARG A 92 -2.76 8.37 -6.53
CA ARG A 92 -3.04 9.70 -6.00
C ARG A 92 -4.27 10.27 -6.70
N LEU A 93 -5.29 10.61 -5.93
CA LEU A 93 -6.43 11.37 -6.40
C LEU A 93 -6.16 12.85 -6.05
N SER A 94 -6.22 13.70 -7.08
CA SER A 94 -5.95 15.14 -7.01
C SER A 94 -6.67 15.81 -5.82
N PRO A 95 -6.07 16.83 -5.19
CA PRO A 95 -6.67 17.51 -4.06
C PRO A 95 -8.00 18.18 -4.44
N ARG A 96 -8.90 18.24 -3.46
CA ARG A 96 -10.24 18.82 -3.57
C ARG A 96 -10.34 20.10 -2.76
#